data_AF-A0AA97BZ59-F1
#
_entry.id   AF-A0AA97BZ59-F1
#
_cell.length_a   1.000
_cell.length_b   1.000
_cell.length_c   1.000
_cell.angle_alpha   90.00
_cell.angle_beta   90.00
_cell.angle_gamma   90.00
#
_symmetry.space_group_name_H-M   'P 1'
#
loop_
_entity.id
_entity.type
_entity.pdbx_description
1 polymer ?
#
loop_
_entity_poly.entity_id
_entity_poly.type
_entity_poly.pdbx_seq_one_letter_code
_entity_poly.pdbx_strand_id
1 'polypeptide(L)'
;MKPFYLLKILLLVLLSVSCNNAIALYINADISSMESGQEFFSKPYINDTDKTNLYNFSAYKIDKPGNQEHGAPLHNGEIIFTPLKKILLPGEQEFFKIFYRGEADETERYYKIIISETPLDMRSDNEQKKRPLFYPTVSLETYFVVRPKKPDFKYELNPSTSILKNTGNTYFRVLLHENCDANDDSEPYIFYLLPGQESKDERLKKKSRKYIVIFDKYYPIGNCT
;
A
#
# COMPACT_ATOMS: atom_id res chain seq x y z
N MET A 1 -40.60 -15.95 32.37
CA MET A 1 -39.85 -15.61 31.14
C MET A 1 -39.93 -16.77 30.16
N LYS A 2 -40.37 -16.52 28.92
CA LYS A 2 -40.61 -17.59 27.93
C LYS A 2 -39.29 -18.32 27.60
N PRO A 3 -39.26 -19.66 27.53
CA PRO A 3 -38.03 -20.45 27.32
C PRO A 3 -37.28 -20.07 26.02
N PHE A 4 -38.01 -19.54 25.04
CA PHE A 4 -37.48 -19.04 23.78
C PHE A 4 -36.57 -17.80 23.93
N TYR A 5 -36.80 -16.97 24.96
CA TYR A 5 -35.98 -15.80 25.25
C TYR A 5 -34.65 -16.19 25.91
N LEU A 6 -34.67 -17.22 26.76
CA LEU A 6 -33.47 -17.76 27.40
C LEU A 6 -32.54 -18.40 26.36
N LEU A 7 -33.10 -19.12 25.39
CA LEU A 7 -32.34 -19.72 24.28
C LEU A 7 -31.70 -18.66 23.38
N LYS A 8 -32.39 -17.55 23.10
CA LYS A 8 -31.83 -16.42 22.33
C LYS A 8 -30.67 -15.75 23.07
N ILE A 9 -30.81 -15.53 24.38
CA ILE A 9 -29.73 -14.94 25.19
C ILE A 9 -28.53 -15.89 25.25
N LEU A 10 -28.76 -17.19 25.40
CA LEU A 10 -27.69 -18.19 25.41
C LEU A 10 -26.95 -18.25 24.06
N LEU A 11 -27.69 -18.17 22.94
CA LEU A 11 -27.11 -18.14 21.60
C LEU A 11 -26.28 -16.87 21.36
N LEU A 12 -26.75 -15.72 21.85
CA LEU A 12 -26.05 -14.43 21.74
C LEU A 12 -24.75 -14.42 22.57
N VAL A 13 -24.79 -15.01 23.76
CA VAL A 13 -23.60 -15.19 24.61
C VAL A 13 -22.61 -16.15 23.95
N LEU A 14 -23.07 -17.27 23.38
CA LEU A 14 -22.19 -18.21 22.66
C LEU A 14 -21.50 -17.57 21.46
N LEU A 15 -22.20 -16.72 20.70
CA LEU A 15 -21.65 -15.97 19.55
C LEU A 15 -20.63 -14.89 19.97
N SER A 16 -20.77 -14.33 21.17
CA SER A 16 -19.82 -13.33 21.70
C SER A 16 -18.49 -13.93 22.19
N VAL A 17 -18.47 -15.22 22.55
CA VAL A 17 -17.27 -15.92 23.04
C VAL A 17 -16.36 -16.39 21.89
N SER A 18 -16.85 -16.39 20.65
CA SER A 18 -16.07 -16.65 19.44
C SER A 18 -15.32 -15.43 18.90
N CYS A 19 -14.65 -14.67 19.79
CA CYS A 19 -13.68 -13.66 19.35
C CYS A 19 -12.37 -14.37 18.97
N ASN A 20 -12.18 -14.62 17.68
CA ASN A 20 -10.89 -15.06 17.17
C ASN A 20 -9.87 -13.91 17.23
N ASN A 21 -8.62 -14.23 17.54
CA ASN A 21 -7.53 -13.27 17.41
C ASN A 21 -7.32 -12.93 15.93
N ALA A 22 -7.32 -11.64 15.60
CA ALA A 22 -6.90 -11.15 14.29
C ALA A 22 -5.39 -10.88 14.32
N ILE A 23 -4.70 -11.24 13.25
CA ILE A 23 -3.31 -10.86 13.03
C ILE A 23 -3.32 -9.84 11.90
N ALA A 24 -2.62 -8.72 12.09
CA ALA A 24 -2.46 -7.68 11.11
C ALA A 24 -0.99 -7.30 11.02
N LEU A 25 -0.57 -6.83 9.85
CA LEU A 25 0.75 -6.25 9.62
C LEU A 25 0.59 -4.75 9.50
N TYR A 26 1.33 -4.00 10.33
CA TYR A 26 1.34 -2.55 10.26
C TYR A 26 2.22 -2.05 9.10
N ILE A 27 1.69 -1.09 8.32
CA ILE A 27 2.46 -0.35 7.32
C ILE A 27 2.03 1.11 7.24
N ASN A 28 3.00 2.01 6.99
CA ASN A 28 2.74 3.44 6.85
C ASN A 28 2.11 3.87 5.51
N ALA A 29 2.22 3.06 4.45
CA ALA A 29 1.75 3.42 3.10
C ALA A 29 1.74 2.20 2.16
N ASP A 30 0.64 2.04 1.42
CA ASP A 30 0.42 0.92 0.50
C ASP A 30 1.05 1.11 -0.89
N ILE A 31 1.45 2.34 -1.19
CA ILE A 31 2.14 2.72 -2.43
C ILE A 31 3.39 3.51 -2.06
N SER A 32 4.54 3.08 -2.58
CA SER A 32 5.83 3.77 -2.42
C SER A 32 6.48 3.98 -3.77
N SER A 33 7.30 5.02 -3.89
CA SER A 33 7.94 5.36 -5.17
C SER A 33 9.41 5.68 -4.98
N MET A 34 10.21 5.22 -5.93
CA MET A 34 11.60 5.66 -6.11
C MET A 34 11.61 6.83 -7.08
N GLU A 35 11.98 7.99 -6.57
CA GLU A 35 12.04 9.24 -7.32
C GLU A 35 13.28 9.28 -8.22
N SER A 36 13.23 10.11 -9.27
CA SER A 36 14.39 10.27 -10.16
C SER A 36 15.61 10.77 -9.40
N GLY A 37 16.76 10.15 -9.66
CA GLY A 37 18.04 10.48 -9.04
C GLY A 37 18.27 9.87 -7.66
N GLN A 38 17.30 9.15 -7.09
CA GLN A 38 17.52 8.36 -5.88
C GLN A 38 18.38 7.13 -6.19
N GLU A 39 19.30 6.80 -5.29
CA GLU A 39 20.11 5.58 -5.39
C GLU A 39 19.36 4.35 -4.83
N PHE A 40 18.53 4.58 -3.81
CA PHE A 40 17.71 3.56 -3.18
C PHE A 40 16.48 4.19 -2.52
N PHE A 41 15.41 3.40 -2.39
CA PHE A 41 14.27 3.68 -1.52
C PHE A 41 14.48 2.98 -0.18
N SER A 42 14.03 3.58 0.93
CA SER A 42 14.16 2.98 2.27
C SER A 42 12.94 3.25 3.14
N LYS A 43 12.50 2.24 3.89
CA LYS A 43 11.36 2.35 4.82
C LYS A 43 11.58 1.48 6.08
N PRO A 44 11.26 1.98 7.28
CA PRO A 44 11.32 1.16 8.49
C PRO A 44 10.14 0.17 8.53
N TYR A 45 10.42 -1.03 9.03
CA TYR A 45 9.44 -2.04 9.39
C TYR A 45 9.67 -2.42 10.84
N ILE A 46 8.60 -2.40 11.63
CA ILE A 46 8.61 -2.70 13.06
C ILE A 46 7.87 -4.01 13.30
N ASN A 47 8.38 -4.81 14.22
CA ASN A 47 7.62 -5.90 14.79
C ASN A 47 6.75 -5.38 15.91
N ASP A 48 5.49 -5.11 15.61
CA ASP A 48 4.47 -4.63 16.55
C ASP A 48 3.76 -5.77 17.30
N THR A 49 4.22 -7.01 17.13
CA THR A 49 3.71 -8.18 17.85
C THR A 49 4.46 -8.42 19.16
N ASP A 50 3.92 -9.30 20.01
CA ASP A 50 4.55 -9.76 21.25
C ASP A 50 5.52 -10.95 21.05
N LYS A 51 5.74 -11.37 19.80
CA LYS A 51 6.59 -12.52 19.43
C LYS A 51 7.82 -12.10 18.65
N THR A 52 8.84 -12.96 18.66
CA THR A 52 9.96 -12.83 17.72
C THR A 52 9.53 -13.33 16.36
N ASN A 53 9.66 -12.50 15.33
CA ASN A 53 9.17 -12.82 13.99
C ASN A 53 10.30 -12.78 12.97
N LEU A 54 10.23 -13.69 12.00
CA LEU A 54 11.03 -13.66 10.77
C LEU A 54 10.28 -12.85 9.72
N TYR A 55 10.89 -11.75 9.29
CA TYR A 55 10.47 -10.97 8.13
C TYR A 55 11.21 -11.45 6.89
N ASN A 56 10.47 -11.61 5.79
CA ASN A 56 11.00 -11.94 4.47
C ASN A 56 10.42 -10.98 3.43
N PHE A 57 11.28 -10.50 2.54
CA PHE A 57 10.90 -9.55 1.49
C PHE A 57 11.13 -10.17 0.12
N SER A 58 10.16 -10.02 -0.76
CA SER A 58 10.27 -10.41 -2.17
C SER A 58 9.52 -9.44 -3.08
N ALA A 59 9.72 -9.56 -4.38
CA ALA A 59 8.97 -8.76 -5.34
C ALA A 59 8.84 -9.44 -6.70
N TYR A 60 7.86 -8.95 -7.46
CA TYR A 60 7.67 -9.25 -8.87
C TYR A 60 7.25 -7.98 -9.62
N LYS A 61 7.45 -7.98 -10.93
CA LYS A 61 7.07 -6.87 -11.81
C LYS A 61 5.61 -7.00 -12.22
N ILE A 62 4.92 -5.88 -12.38
CA ILE A 62 3.58 -5.84 -12.99
C ILE A 62 3.60 -4.87 -14.17
N ASP A 63 2.70 -5.10 -15.13
CA ASP A 63 2.50 -4.22 -16.27
C ASP A 63 1.91 -2.86 -15.88
N LYS A 64 0.91 -2.86 -14.98
CA LYS A 64 0.28 -1.68 -14.39
C LYS A 64 -0.44 -2.04 -13.09
N PRO A 65 -0.58 -1.10 -12.14
CA PRO A 65 -1.41 -1.29 -10.97
C PRO A 65 -2.92 -1.21 -11.32
N GLY A 66 -3.76 -1.99 -10.63
CA GLY A 66 -5.23 -1.91 -10.71
C GLY A 66 -5.94 -3.25 -10.89
N ASN A 67 -7.08 -3.26 -11.59
CA ASN A 67 -7.97 -4.43 -11.64
C ASN A 67 -7.50 -5.57 -12.57
N GLN A 68 -6.53 -5.31 -13.45
CA GLN A 68 -6.04 -6.28 -14.45
C GLN A 68 -4.53 -6.19 -14.52
N GLU A 69 -3.89 -6.78 -13.52
CA GLU A 69 -2.43 -6.81 -13.39
C GLU A 69 -1.89 -8.11 -13.95
N HIS A 70 -0.84 -8.00 -14.75
CA HIS A 70 -0.10 -9.13 -15.25
C HIS A 70 1.28 -9.15 -14.61
N GLY A 71 1.46 -10.10 -13.69
CA GLY A 71 2.72 -10.33 -13.01
C GLY A 71 3.75 -11.00 -13.92
N ALA A 72 5.00 -10.54 -13.82
CA ALA A 72 6.17 -11.17 -14.43
C ALA A 72 7.29 -11.29 -13.39
N PRO A 73 8.14 -12.33 -13.47
CA PRO A 73 9.36 -12.40 -12.67
C PRO A 73 10.25 -11.17 -12.91
N LEU A 74 11.06 -10.82 -11.91
CA LEU A 74 12.08 -9.78 -12.09
C LEU A 74 13.10 -10.23 -13.13
N HIS A 75 13.48 -9.33 -14.04
CA HIS A 75 14.51 -9.62 -15.05
C HIS A 75 15.86 -9.05 -14.60
N ASN A 76 16.94 -9.82 -14.78
CA ASN A 76 18.33 -9.40 -14.58
C ASN A 76 18.65 -8.75 -13.21
N GLY A 77 17.88 -9.05 -12.17
CA GLY A 77 18.04 -8.39 -10.87
C GLY A 77 17.81 -6.87 -10.92
N GLU A 78 16.89 -6.41 -11.78
CA GLU A 78 16.54 -4.98 -11.94
C GLU A 78 16.07 -4.34 -10.62
N ILE A 79 15.58 -5.14 -9.67
CA ILE A 79 15.31 -4.72 -8.30
C ILE A 79 16.12 -5.61 -7.35
N ILE A 80 16.79 -4.99 -6.37
CA ILE A 80 17.55 -5.67 -5.31
C ILE A 80 17.10 -5.13 -3.96
N PHE A 81 17.09 -5.98 -2.95
CA PHE A 81 16.60 -5.66 -1.62
C PHE A 81 17.63 -5.97 -0.53
N THR A 82 17.62 -5.20 0.55
CA THR A 82 18.34 -5.55 1.77
C THR A 82 17.59 -5.07 3.02
N PRO A 83 17.49 -5.89 4.08
CA PRO A 83 17.81 -7.31 4.08
C PRO A 83 16.78 -8.14 3.28
N LEU A 84 17.16 -9.32 2.80
CA LEU A 84 16.19 -10.27 2.22
C LEU A 84 15.32 -10.91 3.31
N LYS A 85 15.95 -11.21 4.45
CA LYS A 85 15.33 -11.80 5.63
C LYS A 85 15.91 -11.19 6.88
N LYS A 86 15.08 -10.95 7.89
CA LYS A 86 15.52 -10.42 9.18
C LYS A 86 14.65 -10.99 10.30
N ILE A 87 15.28 -11.39 11.40
CA ILE A 87 14.56 -11.69 12.64
C ILE A 87 14.47 -10.39 13.43
N LEU A 88 13.25 -10.05 13.87
CA LEU A 88 12.98 -8.89 14.72
C LEU A 88 12.36 -9.38 16.03
N LEU A 89 12.92 -8.94 17.15
CA LEU A 89 12.30 -9.10 18.47
C LEU A 89 11.07 -8.19 18.62
N PRO A 90 10.18 -8.42 19.61
CA PRO A 90 9.06 -7.52 19.89
C PRO A 90 9.52 -6.06 20.05
N GLY A 91 8.93 -5.15 19.27
CA GLY A 91 9.25 -3.73 19.25
C GLY A 91 10.53 -3.35 18.48
N GLU A 92 11.30 -4.31 17.96
CA GLU A 92 12.45 -4.00 17.10
C GLU A 92 12.00 -3.53 15.72
N GLN A 93 12.82 -2.65 15.13
CA GLN A 93 12.63 -2.14 13.79
C GLN A 93 13.88 -2.35 12.92
N GLU A 94 13.66 -2.49 11.62
CA GLU A 94 14.72 -2.55 10.61
C GLU A 94 14.37 -1.70 9.39
N PHE A 95 15.39 -1.10 8.78
CA PHE A 95 15.22 -0.36 7.54
C PHE A 95 15.40 -1.28 6.34
N PHE A 96 14.29 -1.51 5.64
CA PHE A 96 14.30 -2.20 4.36
C PHE A 96 14.67 -1.23 3.25
N LYS A 97 15.63 -1.60 2.42
CA LYS A 97 16.11 -0.80 1.28
C LYS A 97 15.87 -1.53 -0.03
N ILE A 98 15.41 -0.77 -1.03
CA ILE A 98 15.19 -1.21 -2.40
C ILE A 98 16.14 -0.44 -3.32
N PHE A 99 16.92 -1.17 -4.11
CA PHE A 99 17.77 -0.62 -5.16
C PHE A 99 17.18 -0.97 -6.51
N TYR A 100 17.12 0.00 -7.41
CA TYR A 100 16.76 -0.22 -8.81
C TYR A 100 18.01 -0.16 -9.69
N ARG A 101 18.22 -1.18 -10.52
CA ARG A 101 19.34 -1.29 -11.47
C ARG A 101 18.88 -1.61 -12.90
N GLY A 102 17.60 -1.46 -13.18
CA GLY A 102 17.08 -1.59 -14.54
C GLY A 102 17.40 -0.37 -15.40
N GLU A 103 16.74 -0.31 -16.56
CA GLU A 103 16.94 0.75 -17.55
C GLU A 103 16.60 2.14 -17.01
N ALA A 104 17.53 3.09 -17.20
CA ALA A 104 17.35 4.47 -16.80
C ALA A 104 16.82 5.29 -17.99
N ASP A 105 15.52 5.18 -18.26
CA ASP A 105 14.83 5.76 -19.41
C ASP A 105 13.58 6.58 -19.02
N GLU A 106 12.73 6.89 -19.99
CA GLU A 106 11.52 7.71 -19.81
C GLU A 106 10.28 6.90 -19.41
N THR A 107 10.45 5.64 -19.00
CA THR A 107 9.34 4.71 -18.72
C THR A 107 9.15 4.55 -17.22
N GLU A 108 7.91 4.73 -16.76
CA GLU A 108 7.51 4.38 -15.40
C GLU A 108 7.31 2.87 -15.26
N ARG A 109 7.82 2.27 -14.17
CA ARG A 109 7.78 0.82 -13.96
C ARG A 109 7.13 0.49 -12.63
N TYR A 110 6.42 -0.63 -12.60
CA TYR A 110 5.59 -1.02 -11.47
C TYR A 110 6.00 -2.40 -10.96
N TYR A 111 6.03 -2.52 -9.64
CA TYR A 111 6.41 -3.73 -8.93
C TYR A 111 5.47 -3.94 -7.75
N LYS A 112 5.31 -5.20 -7.36
CA LYS A 112 4.66 -5.58 -6.12
C LYS A 112 5.73 -6.02 -5.14
N ILE A 113 5.76 -5.42 -3.96
CA ILE A 113 6.62 -5.82 -2.86
C ILE A 113 5.80 -6.65 -1.90
N ILE A 114 6.23 -7.88 -1.66
CA ILE A 114 5.61 -8.82 -0.74
C ILE A 114 6.45 -8.85 0.53
N ILE A 115 5.77 -8.67 1.65
CA ILE A 115 6.37 -8.64 2.98
C ILE A 115 5.69 -9.72 3.78
N SER A 116 6.45 -10.75 4.16
CA SER A 116 5.94 -11.88 4.92
C SER A 116 6.50 -11.85 6.34
N GLU A 117 5.63 -12.07 7.31
CA GLU A 117 5.95 -12.22 8.72
C GLU A 117 5.57 -13.63 9.18
N THR A 118 6.56 -14.33 9.75
CA THR A 118 6.37 -15.66 10.32
C THR A 118 6.84 -15.66 11.78
N PRO A 119 5.99 -15.93 12.77
CA PRO A 119 6.42 -16.06 14.15
C PRO A 119 7.38 -17.23 14.35
N LEU A 120 8.50 -16.95 15.02
CA LEU A 120 9.47 -17.94 15.44
C LEU A 120 9.15 -18.36 16.87
N ASP A 121 8.23 -19.32 17.03
CA ASP A 121 7.98 -19.93 18.33
C ASP A 121 9.22 -20.76 18.75
N MET A 122 10.11 -20.17 19.56
CA MET A 122 11.21 -20.89 20.22
C MET A 122 10.65 -21.72 21.38
N ARG A 123 9.98 -22.84 21.08
CA ARG A 123 9.58 -23.80 22.13
C ARG A 123 10.78 -24.63 22.55
N SER A 124 11.10 -24.62 23.86
CA SER A 124 12.01 -25.61 24.43
C SER A 124 11.39 -27.00 24.26
N ASP A 125 12.19 -27.97 23.82
CA ASP A 125 11.80 -29.34 23.44
C ASP A 125 11.30 -30.23 24.61
N ASN A 126 10.84 -29.61 25.70
CA ASN A 126 10.69 -30.25 27.01
C ASN A 126 9.25 -30.71 27.34
N GLU A 127 8.38 -30.89 26.36
CA GLU A 127 7.05 -31.45 26.62
C GLU A 127 6.71 -32.63 25.69
N GLN A 128 6.46 -33.78 26.32
CA GLN A 128 6.03 -35.08 25.78
C GLN A 128 4.71 -35.06 24.96
N LYS A 129 4.24 -33.90 24.48
CA LYS A 129 3.05 -33.76 23.65
C LYS A 129 3.47 -33.42 22.23
N LYS A 130 3.44 -34.43 21.35
CA LYS A 130 3.54 -34.27 19.89
C LYS A 130 2.34 -33.47 19.37
N ARG A 131 2.39 -32.14 19.50
CA ARG A 131 1.45 -31.23 18.85
C ARG A 131 1.99 -30.90 17.46
N PRO A 132 1.16 -30.83 16.42
CA PRO A 132 1.60 -30.38 15.11
C PRO A 132 2.19 -28.96 15.23
N LEU A 133 3.39 -28.77 14.70
CA LEU A 133 4.01 -27.45 14.59
C LEU A 133 3.32 -26.71 13.43
N PHE A 134 2.69 -25.59 13.74
CA PHE A 134 2.03 -24.71 12.77
C PHE A 134 2.61 -23.31 12.92
N TYR A 135 3.20 -22.80 11.84
CA TYR A 135 3.77 -21.45 11.79
C TYR A 135 2.92 -20.60 10.83
N PRO A 136 1.96 -19.83 11.35
CA PRO A 136 1.18 -18.93 10.50
C PRO A 136 2.12 -17.92 9.85
N THR A 137 1.99 -17.71 8.54
CA THR A 137 2.70 -16.64 7.85
C THR A 137 1.67 -15.65 7.33
N VAL A 138 1.82 -14.39 7.71
CA VAL A 138 1.00 -13.29 7.18
C VAL A 138 1.82 -12.59 6.11
N SER A 139 1.22 -12.35 4.95
CA SER A 139 1.87 -11.64 3.84
C SER A 139 1.07 -10.41 3.46
N LEU A 140 1.75 -9.28 3.36
CA LEU A 140 1.22 -8.03 2.84
C LEU A 140 1.86 -7.74 1.48
N GLU A 141 1.04 -7.34 0.51
CA GLU A 141 1.49 -6.95 -0.81
C GLU A 141 1.25 -5.44 -1.02
N THR A 142 2.28 -4.73 -1.48
CA THR A 142 2.25 -3.26 -1.66
C THR A 142 2.78 -2.89 -3.04
N TYR A 143 2.38 -1.72 -3.53
CA TYR A 143 2.89 -1.21 -4.80
C TYR A 143 4.20 -0.45 -4.62
N PHE A 144 5.13 -0.71 -5.51
CA PHE A 144 6.36 0.06 -5.65
C PHE A 144 6.52 0.56 -7.09
N VAL A 145 6.65 1.87 -7.24
CA VAL A 145 6.78 2.52 -8.55
C VAL A 145 8.18 3.07 -8.70
N VAL A 146 8.86 2.72 -9.80
CA VAL A 146 10.11 3.37 -10.19
C VAL A 146 9.75 4.43 -11.22
N ARG A 147 9.95 5.70 -10.86
CA ARG A 147 9.67 6.81 -11.77
C ARG A 147 10.68 6.88 -12.91
N PRO A 148 10.31 7.48 -14.06
CA PRO A 148 11.23 7.77 -15.15
C PRO A 148 12.48 8.53 -14.71
N LYS A 149 13.58 8.41 -15.45
CA LYS A 149 14.81 9.19 -15.23
C LYS A 149 14.56 10.69 -15.39
N LYS A 150 13.68 11.11 -16.29
CA LYS A 150 13.24 12.52 -16.39
C LYS A 150 11.72 12.57 -16.29
N PRO A 151 11.18 12.65 -15.07
CA PRO A 151 9.74 12.77 -14.88
C PRO A 151 9.22 14.05 -15.54
N ASP A 152 8.24 13.89 -16.42
CA ASP A 152 7.54 14.95 -17.13
C ASP A 152 6.10 14.99 -16.61
N PHE A 153 5.83 15.92 -15.70
CA PHE A 153 4.52 16.12 -15.11
C PHE A 153 3.65 17.02 -15.99
N LYS A 154 2.67 16.41 -16.66
CA LYS A 154 1.70 17.10 -17.53
C LYS A 154 0.31 16.50 -17.37
N TYR A 155 -0.71 17.35 -17.44
CA TYR A 155 -2.11 16.92 -17.39
C TYR A 155 -3.00 17.87 -18.19
N GLU A 156 -4.15 17.35 -18.60
CA GLU A 156 -5.22 18.11 -19.23
C GLU A 156 -6.49 17.97 -18.38
N LEU A 157 -7.07 19.11 -17.98
CA LEU A 157 -8.34 19.15 -17.27
C LEU A 157 -9.38 19.80 -18.18
N ASN A 158 -10.46 19.08 -18.50
CA ASN A 158 -11.63 19.62 -19.17
C ASN A 158 -12.82 19.67 -18.22
N PRO A 159 -13.14 20.84 -17.64
CA PRO A 159 -14.26 20.98 -16.70
C PRO A 159 -15.63 20.72 -17.32
N SER A 160 -15.79 20.92 -18.62
CA SER A 160 -17.10 20.74 -19.28
C SER A 160 -17.47 19.27 -19.46
N THR A 161 -16.48 18.41 -19.69
CA THR A 161 -16.67 16.96 -19.83
C THR A 161 -16.40 16.19 -18.54
N SER A 162 -15.98 16.87 -17.47
CA SER A 162 -15.55 16.27 -16.20
C SER A 162 -14.39 15.28 -16.37
N ILE A 163 -13.46 15.54 -17.31
CA ILE A 163 -12.34 14.64 -17.62
C ILE A 163 -11.03 15.25 -17.16
N LEU A 164 -10.23 14.46 -16.44
CA LEU A 164 -8.83 14.74 -16.12
C LEU A 164 -7.97 13.65 -16.77
N LYS A 165 -6.98 14.05 -17.57
CA LYS A 165 -6.08 13.15 -18.27
C LYS A 165 -4.64 13.40 -17.86
N ASN A 166 -3.90 12.32 -17.58
CA ASN A 166 -2.45 12.38 -17.41
C ASN A 166 -1.79 12.30 -18.79
N THR A 167 -1.18 13.40 -19.22
CA THR A 167 -0.45 13.51 -20.50
C THR A 167 1.07 13.50 -20.30
N GLY A 168 1.53 13.31 -19.06
CA GLY A 168 2.92 13.13 -18.70
C GLY A 168 3.38 11.67 -18.79
N ASN A 169 4.61 11.43 -18.33
CA ASN A 169 5.23 10.09 -18.31
C ASN A 169 5.31 9.46 -16.91
N THR A 170 4.73 10.10 -15.89
CA THR A 170 4.72 9.59 -14.51
C THR A 170 3.35 9.73 -13.85
N TYR A 171 3.01 8.83 -12.94
CA TYR A 171 1.73 8.88 -12.24
C TYR A 171 1.66 10.05 -11.24
N PHE A 172 0.42 10.47 -10.96
CA PHE A 172 0.14 11.39 -9.85
C PHE A 172 -1.14 10.98 -9.11
N ARG A 173 -1.25 11.45 -7.86
CA ARG A 173 -2.43 11.27 -7.01
C ARG A 173 -3.36 12.47 -7.17
N VAL A 174 -4.66 12.24 -7.20
CA VAL A 174 -5.68 13.29 -7.27
C VAL A 174 -6.53 13.24 -6.01
N LEU A 175 -6.74 14.40 -5.40
CA LEU A 175 -7.57 14.60 -4.21
C LEU A 175 -8.73 15.52 -4.59
N LEU A 176 -9.96 15.02 -4.47
CA LEU A 176 -11.18 15.79 -4.74
C LEU A 176 -11.98 15.96 -3.45
N HIS A 177 -12.03 17.19 -2.92
CA HIS A 177 -12.91 17.51 -1.80
C HIS A 177 -14.33 17.80 -2.30
N GLU A 178 -15.33 17.69 -1.40
CA GLU A 178 -16.74 17.96 -1.75
C GLU A 178 -17.08 19.46 -1.79
N ASN A 179 -16.36 20.31 -1.05
CA ASN A 179 -16.64 21.76 -0.96
C ASN A 179 -15.35 22.61 -0.84
N CYS A 180 -15.52 23.92 -0.64
CA CYS A 180 -14.42 24.89 -0.50
C CYS A 180 -14.06 25.21 0.96
N ASP A 181 -14.87 24.76 1.92
CA ASP A 181 -14.76 25.15 3.31
C ASP A 181 -13.58 24.44 3.97
N ALA A 182 -12.95 25.12 4.93
CA ALA A 182 -11.71 24.70 5.57
C ALA A 182 -11.89 23.75 6.77
N ASN A 183 -13.13 23.36 7.09
CA ASN A 183 -13.38 22.41 8.17
C ASN A 183 -13.05 21.01 7.67
N ASP A 184 -11.80 20.64 7.91
CA ASP A 184 -10.98 19.60 7.27
C ASP A 184 -11.31 18.15 7.69
N ASP A 185 -12.52 17.90 8.20
CA ASP A 185 -12.92 16.57 8.69
C ASP A 185 -13.47 15.68 7.56
N SER A 186 -13.65 16.20 6.35
CA SER A 186 -14.11 15.40 5.21
C SER A 186 -12.92 14.77 4.47
N GLU A 187 -12.83 13.45 4.49
CA GLU A 187 -11.87 12.71 3.67
C GLU A 187 -12.12 12.99 2.18
N PRO A 188 -11.10 13.46 1.41
CA PRO A 188 -11.25 13.69 -0.01
C PRO A 188 -11.41 12.36 -0.74
N TYR A 189 -12.10 12.38 -1.88
CA TYR A 189 -12.05 11.25 -2.80
C TYR A 189 -10.65 11.19 -3.45
N ILE A 190 -9.99 10.04 -3.34
CA ILE A 190 -8.61 9.83 -3.78
C ILE A 190 -8.57 8.82 -4.92
N PHE A 191 -7.84 9.15 -5.98
CA PHE A 191 -7.48 8.21 -7.03
C PHE A 191 -6.10 8.54 -7.61
N TYR A 192 -5.55 7.61 -8.38
CA TYR A 192 -4.26 7.77 -9.05
C TYR A 192 -4.49 7.74 -10.57
N LEU A 193 -3.75 8.56 -11.29
CA LEU A 193 -3.76 8.56 -12.76
C LEU A 193 -2.38 8.18 -13.27
N LEU A 194 -2.29 7.02 -13.93
CA LEU A 194 -1.08 6.57 -14.60
C LEU A 194 -0.85 7.35 -15.90
N PRO A 195 0.38 7.33 -16.45
CA PRO A 195 0.68 7.93 -17.75
C PRO A 195 -0.31 7.49 -18.84
N GLY A 196 -0.88 8.47 -19.55
CA GLY A 196 -1.84 8.23 -20.63
C GLY A 196 -3.27 7.88 -20.19
N GLN A 197 -3.53 7.68 -18.89
CA GLN A 197 -4.88 7.42 -18.39
C GLN A 197 -5.71 8.70 -18.27
N GLU A 198 -7.02 8.52 -18.39
CA GLU A 198 -8.02 9.54 -18.10
C GLU A 198 -9.02 9.05 -17.04
N SER A 199 -9.52 9.98 -16.25
CA SER A 199 -10.58 9.75 -15.29
C SER A 199 -11.71 10.73 -15.56
N LYS A 200 -12.93 10.20 -15.61
CA LYS A 200 -14.16 10.98 -15.69
C LYS A 200 -14.87 10.94 -14.34
N ASP A 201 -14.94 12.07 -13.66
CA ASP A 201 -15.60 12.18 -12.35
C ASP A 201 -16.33 13.52 -12.24
N GLU A 202 -17.63 13.49 -11.94
CA GLU A 202 -18.47 14.68 -11.80
C GLU A 202 -18.05 15.63 -10.68
N ARG A 203 -17.22 15.19 -9.72
CA ARG A 203 -16.62 16.07 -8.73
C ARG A 203 -15.65 17.06 -9.36
N LEU A 204 -15.04 16.74 -10.52
CA LEU A 204 -14.09 17.62 -11.20
C LEU A 204 -14.74 18.96 -11.64
N LYS A 205 -16.03 18.94 -12.00
CA LYS A 205 -16.79 20.16 -12.36
C LYS A 205 -17.36 20.93 -11.17
N LYS A 206 -17.55 20.31 -10.00
CA LYS A 206 -18.13 20.96 -8.81
C LYS A 206 -17.24 22.11 -8.31
N LYS A 207 -17.80 23.13 -7.66
CA LYS A 207 -16.99 24.14 -6.96
C LYS A 207 -16.45 23.54 -5.65
N SER A 208 -15.19 23.11 -5.65
CA SER A 208 -14.55 22.48 -4.49
C SER A 208 -13.02 22.52 -4.58
N ARG A 209 -12.35 22.27 -3.45
CA ARG A 209 -10.88 22.13 -3.39
C ARG A 209 -10.47 20.85 -4.08
N LYS A 210 -9.47 20.95 -4.95
CA LYS A 210 -8.96 19.83 -5.73
C LYS A 210 -7.46 19.98 -5.88
N TYR A 211 -6.75 18.89 -5.66
CA TYR A 211 -5.29 18.89 -5.74
C TYR A 211 -4.81 17.71 -6.57
N ILE A 212 -3.78 17.96 -7.38
CA ILE A 212 -2.89 16.91 -7.84
C ILE A 212 -1.69 16.88 -6.88
N VAL A 213 -1.33 15.70 -6.40
CA VAL A 213 -0.17 15.49 -5.53
C VAL A 213 0.87 14.66 -6.28
N ILE A 214 2.05 15.25 -6.46
CA ILE A 214 3.20 14.63 -7.10
C ILE A 214 4.49 15.29 -6.57
N PHE A 215 5.58 14.52 -6.45
CA PHE A 215 6.87 14.99 -5.93
C PHE A 215 6.77 15.70 -4.57
N ASP A 216 5.95 15.15 -3.67
CA ASP A 216 5.65 15.71 -2.35
C ASP A 216 5.09 17.15 -2.35
N LYS A 217 4.48 17.56 -3.48
CA LYS A 217 3.88 18.89 -3.66
C LYS A 217 2.41 18.78 -4.03
N TYR A 218 1.65 19.79 -3.58
CA TYR A 218 0.23 19.95 -3.90
C TYR A 218 0.07 21.00 -5.01
N TYR A 219 -0.59 20.61 -6.09
CA TYR A 219 -0.91 21.46 -7.22
C TYR A 219 -2.42 21.71 -7.23
N PRO A 220 -2.88 22.93 -6.90
CA PRO A 220 -4.31 23.24 -6.90
C PRO A 220 -4.86 23.22 -8.34
N ILE A 221 -5.92 22.46 -8.55
CA ILE A 221 -6.69 22.41 -9.81
C ILE A 221 -8.18 22.76 -9.59
N GLY A 222 -8.52 23.16 -8.36
CA GLY A 222 -9.86 23.58 -7.96
C GLY A 222 -10.14 25.04 -8.29
N ASN A 223 -11.39 25.45 -8.05
CA ASN A 223 -11.95 26.76 -8.37
C ASN A 223 -12.54 27.44 -7.12
N CYS A 224 -11.97 27.15 -5.95
CA CYS A 224 -12.23 27.87 -4.71
C CYS A 224 -11.42 29.16 -4.67
N THR A 225 -11.76 30.07 -5.57
CA THR A 225 -11.51 31.49 -5.37
C THR A 225 -12.70 32.11 -4.63
#